data_AF-A0A8S0QFU2-F1
#
_entry.id   AF-A0A8S0QFU2-F1
#
_cell.length_a   1.000
_cell.length_b   1.000
_cell.length_c   1.000
_cell.angle_alpha   90.00
_cell.angle_beta   90.00
_cell.angle_gamma   90.00
#
_symmetry.space_group_name_H-M   'P 1'
#
loop_
_entity.id
_entity.type
_entity.pdbx_description
1 polymer ?
#
loop_
_entity_poly.entity_id
_entity_poly.type
_entity_poly.pdbx_seq_one_letter_code
_entity_poly.pdbx_strand_id
1 'polypeptide(L)'
;MASKLWATRAASCLRISVFHRGFATVLKDLKYADSHEWVKVEGNSATVGITDHAQDHLGDVVYVELPEVGAAVKQGGSFGAVESVKATSDINSPVSGKVVEVNKELNNSPGLVSLSRLCRKF
;
A
#
# COMPACT_ATOMS: atom_id res chain seq x y z
N MET A 1 4.43 -6.99 61.99
CA MET A 1 3.86 -8.17 61.31
C MET A 1 3.40 -7.74 59.92
N ALA A 2 3.88 -8.43 58.89
CA ALA A 2 4.03 -7.93 57.54
C ALA A 2 2.73 -7.96 56.71
N SER A 3 2.41 -6.83 56.08
CA SER A 3 1.37 -6.70 55.05
C SER A 3 2.06 -6.63 53.69
N LYS A 4 1.99 -7.69 52.87
CA LYS A 4 2.27 -7.62 51.42
C LYS A 4 1.40 -8.64 50.68
N LEU A 5 0.24 -8.18 50.20
CA LEU A 5 -0.60 -8.88 49.23
C LEU A 5 0.06 -8.74 47.84
N TRP A 6 0.58 -9.83 47.31
CA TRP A 6 1.01 -9.92 45.91
C TRP A 6 -0.22 -10.25 45.06
N ALA A 7 -0.76 -9.27 44.33
CA ALA A 7 -1.77 -9.53 43.31
C ALA A 7 -1.06 -9.81 41.98
N THR A 8 -0.98 -11.08 41.60
CA THR A 8 -0.62 -11.52 40.25
C THR A 8 -1.70 -11.04 39.27
N ARG A 9 -1.39 -10.07 38.41
CA ARG A 9 -2.19 -9.83 37.20
C ARG A 9 -1.60 -10.70 36.10
N ALA A 10 -2.18 -11.88 35.92
CA ALA A 10 -1.94 -12.71 34.75
C ALA A 10 -2.24 -11.89 33.49
N ALA A 11 -1.25 -11.82 32.61
CA ALA A 11 -1.33 -11.11 31.35
C ALA A 11 -2.47 -11.67 30.49
N SER A 12 -3.46 -10.83 30.19
CA SER A 12 -4.45 -11.13 29.17
C SER A 12 -3.78 -10.97 27.81
N CYS A 13 -3.17 -12.04 27.31
CA CYS A 13 -2.79 -12.15 25.91
C CYS A 13 -4.07 -12.31 25.09
N LEU A 14 -4.73 -11.18 24.77
CA LEU A 14 -5.62 -11.14 23.62
C LEU A 14 -4.79 -11.43 22.38
N ARG A 15 -4.74 -12.71 21.98
CA ARG A 15 -4.43 -13.10 20.62
C ARG A 15 -5.47 -12.44 19.72
N ILE A 16 -5.12 -11.29 19.18
CA ILE A 16 -5.82 -10.71 18.04
C ILE A 16 -5.68 -11.76 16.94
N SER A 17 -6.74 -12.52 16.69
CA SER A 17 -6.78 -13.44 15.56
C SER A 17 -6.59 -12.59 14.31
N VAL A 18 -5.47 -12.77 13.63
CA VAL A 18 -5.26 -12.25 12.29
C VAL A 18 -6.29 -12.94 11.40
N PHE A 19 -7.43 -12.27 11.23
CA PHE A 19 -8.44 -12.63 10.23
C PHE A 19 -7.70 -12.61 8.90
N HIS A 20 -7.37 -13.79 8.37
CA HIS A 20 -6.92 -13.91 7.01
C HIS A 20 -8.03 -13.34 6.13
N ARG A 21 -7.73 -12.29 5.37
CA ARG A 21 -8.69 -11.71 4.43
C ARG A 21 -9.02 -12.80 3.40
N GLY A 22 -10.25 -13.29 3.41
CA GLY A 22 -10.66 -14.38 2.51
C GLY A 22 -10.66 -13.99 1.03
N PHE A 23 -10.77 -12.69 0.72
CA PHE A 23 -10.79 -12.17 -0.65
C PHE A 23 -10.23 -10.74 -0.70
N ALA A 24 -9.56 -10.40 -1.80
CA ALA A 24 -9.12 -9.04 -2.09
C ALA A 24 -10.31 -8.12 -2.41
N THR A 25 -10.21 -6.86 -2.00
CA THR A 25 -11.26 -5.85 -2.24
C THR A 25 -11.05 -5.14 -3.59
N VAL A 26 -12.11 -5.07 -4.41
CA VAL A 26 -12.13 -4.33 -5.68
C VAL A 26 -13.19 -3.22 -5.60
N LEU A 27 -12.80 -1.99 -5.94
CA LEU A 27 -13.66 -0.80 -5.90
C LEU A 27 -14.28 -0.55 -7.28
N LYS A 28 -15.51 -0.04 -7.32
CA LYS A 28 -16.28 0.10 -8.57
C LYS A 28 -15.93 1.34 -9.41
N ASP A 29 -15.40 2.39 -8.79
CA ASP A 29 -15.12 3.69 -9.43
C ASP A 29 -13.66 3.86 -9.87
N LEU A 30 -12.94 2.74 -10.00
CA LEU A 30 -11.54 2.70 -10.43
C LEU A 30 -11.42 1.90 -11.73
N LYS A 31 -10.44 2.26 -12.56
CA LYS A 31 -9.99 1.44 -13.68
C LYS A 31 -8.77 0.65 -13.24
N TYR A 32 -8.63 -0.58 -13.72
CA TYR A 32 -7.59 -1.50 -13.29
C TYR A 32 -6.71 -1.92 -14.48
N ALA A 33 -5.42 -2.07 -14.23
CA ALA A 33 -4.48 -2.70 -15.15
C ALA A 33 -4.35 -4.20 -14.82
N ASP A 34 -4.02 -5.01 -15.83
CA ASP A 34 -3.80 -6.44 -15.65
C ASP A 34 -2.61 -6.74 -14.72
N SER A 35 -1.68 -5.80 -14.61
CA SER A 35 -0.52 -5.83 -13.69
C SER A 35 -0.83 -5.41 -12.25
N HIS A 36 -2.11 -5.31 -11.88
CA HIS A 36 -2.59 -5.03 -10.52
C HIS A 36 -2.35 -3.61 -9.98
N GLU A 37 -2.25 -2.63 -10.87
CA GLU A 37 -2.42 -1.21 -10.57
C GLU A 37 -3.86 -0.74 -10.82
N TRP A 38 -4.25 0.36 -10.20
CA TRP A 38 -5.50 1.04 -10.47
C TRP A 38 -5.27 2.52 -10.77
N VAL A 39 -6.23 3.12 -11.47
CA VAL A 39 -6.28 4.55 -11.74
C VAL A 39 -7.67 5.12 -11.44
N LYS A 40 -7.70 6.23 -10.69
CA LYS A 40 -8.86 7.09 -10.50
C LYS A 40 -8.69 8.34 -11.34
N VAL A 41 -9.61 8.61 -12.26
CA VAL A 41 -9.55 9.80 -13.12
C VAL A 41 -10.51 10.86 -12.59
N GLU A 42 -9.99 12.05 -12.32
CA GLU A 42 -10.74 13.20 -11.82
C GLU A 42 -10.41 14.43 -12.69
N GLY A 43 -11.28 14.71 -13.66
CA GLY A 43 -11.05 15.78 -14.64
C GLY A 43 -9.78 15.51 -15.47
N ASN A 44 -8.79 16.39 -15.33
CA ASN A 44 -7.51 16.31 -16.04
C ASN A 44 -6.39 15.62 -15.24
N SER A 45 -6.70 15.14 -14.04
CA SER A 45 -5.74 14.48 -13.15
C SER A 45 -6.09 13.00 -12.99
N ALA A 46 -5.06 12.18 -12.85
CA ALA A 46 -5.19 10.76 -12.57
C ALA A 46 -4.40 10.42 -11.31
N THR A 47 -5.04 9.71 -10.39
CA THR A 47 -4.40 9.15 -9.20
C THR A 47 -4.16 7.67 -9.45
N VAL A 48 -2.95 7.19 -9.17
CA VAL A 48 -2.53 5.80 -9.40
C VAL A 48 -2.10 5.15 -8.09
N GLY A 49 -2.33 3.84 -7.97
CA GLY A 49 -1.92 3.02 -6.83
C GLY A 49 -1.86 1.54 -7.20
N ILE A 50 -1.45 0.69 -6.26
CA ILE A 50 -1.58 -0.78 -6.38
C ILE A 50 -2.87 -1.28 -5.75
N THR A 51 -3.39 -2.40 -6.26
CA THR A 51 -4.61 -3.03 -5.75
C THR A 51 -4.41 -3.72 -4.40
N ASP A 52 -5.51 -3.97 -3.69
CA ASP A 52 -5.53 -4.78 -2.45
C ASP A 52 -4.96 -6.19 -2.68
N HIS A 53 -5.16 -6.74 -3.88
CA HIS A 53 -4.57 -8.02 -4.28
C HIS A 53 -3.04 -7.95 -4.32
N ALA A 54 -2.48 -6.93 -4.99
CA ALA A 54 -1.03 -6.76 -5.11
C ALA A 54 -0.36 -6.62 -3.74
N GLN A 55 -0.87 -5.74 -2.88
CA GLN A 55 -0.29 -5.54 -1.54
C GLN A 55 -0.39 -6.79 -0.65
N ASP A 56 -1.44 -7.60 -0.79
CA ASP A 56 -1.56 -8.86 -0.04
C ASP A 56 -0.52 -9.90 -0.50
N HIS A 57 -0.24 -9.95 -1.82
CA HIS A 57 0.76 -10.84 -2.39
C HIS A 57 2.20 -10.43 -2.06
N LEU A 58 2.47 -9.12 -1.98
CA LEU A 58 3.76 -8.59 -1.52
C LEU A 58 3.94 -8.82 -0.01
N GLY A 59 2.88 -8.66 0.77
CA GLY A 59 2.91 -8.68 2.22
C GLY A 59 3.33 -7.33 2.80
N ASP A 60 4.15 -7.36 3.85
CA ASP A 60 4.59 -6.14 4.55
C ASP A 60 5.59 -5.36 3.69
N VAL A 61 5.15 -4.22 3.16
CA VAL A 61 5.97 -3.31 2.35
C VAL A 61 6.94 -2.54 3.25
N VAL A 62 8.22 -2.63 2.93
CA VAL A 62 9.34 -2.01 3.67
C VAL A 62 10.01 -0.87 2.92
N TYR A 63 9.78 -0.76 1.61
CA TYR A 63 10.30 0.32 0.80
C TYR A 63 9.39 0.62 -0.40
N VAL A 64 9.35 1.88 -0.81
CA VAL A 64 8.64 2.35 -2.01
C VAL A 64 9.55 3.33 -2.75
N GLU A 65 9.83 3.01 -4.01
CA GLU A 65 10.48 3.92 -4.94
C GLU A 65 9.42 4.74 -5.66
N LEU A 66 9.44 6.06 -5.44
CA LEU A 66 8.52 7.00 -6.05
C LEU A 66 9.19 7.74 -7.21
N PRO A 67 8.44 8.09 -8.27
CA PRO A 67 8.96 8.90 -9.36
C PRO A 67 9.27 10.32 -8.88
N GLU A 68 10.06 11.06 -9.66
CA GLU A 68 10.24 12.49 -9.44
C GLU A 68 9.02 13.29 -9.91
N VAL A 69 8.65 14.32 -9.14
CA VAL A 69 7.65 15.29 -9.60
C VAL A 69 8.18 15.99 -10.84
N GLY A 70 7.41 15.95 -11.91
CA GLY A 70 7.77 16.48 -13.21
C GLY A 70 8.26 15.44 -14.21
N ALA A 71 8.53 14.21 -13.77
CA ALA A 71 8.88 13.11 -14.66
C ALA A 71 7.74 12.77 -15.63
N ALA A 72 8.11 12.39 -16.85
CA ALA A 72 7.16 11.86 -17.82
C ALA A 72 6.99 10.34 -17.60
N VAL A 73 5.75 9.88 -17.56
CA VAL A 73 5.41 8.45 -17.47
C VAL A 73 4.71 8.01 -18.74
N LYS A 74 4.96 6.76 -19.14
CA LYS A 74 4.32 6.14 -20.31
C LYS A 74 3.45 4.99 -19.84
N GLN A 75 2.28 4.83 -20.45
CA GLN A 75 1.43 3.68 -20.24
C GLN A 75 2.22 2.38 -20.45
N GLY A 76 2.14 1.46 -19.48
CA GLY A 76 2.88 0.20 -19.44
C GLY A 76 4.37 0.33 -19.10
N GLY A 77 4.89 1.56 -18.95
CA GLY A 77 6.25 1.79 -18.50
C GLY A 77 6.36 1.84 -16.99
N SER A 78 7.43 1.28 -16.45
CA SER A 78 7.76 1.40 -15.03
C SER A 78 8.00 2.87 -14.65
N PHE A 79 7.49 3.27 -13.49
CA PHE A 79 7.71 4.61 -12.93
C PHE A 79 8.13 4.58 -11.46
N GLY A 80 8.26 3.39 -10.87
CA GLY A 80 8.60 3.19 -9.47
C GLY A 80 8.56 1.71 -9.13
N ALA A 81 8.79 1.40 -7.85
CA ALA A 81 8.84 0.03 -7.36
C ALA A 81 8.35 -0.05 -5.91
N VAL A 82 7.89 -1.23 -5.51
CA VAL A 82 7.54 -1.55 -4.12
C VAL A 82 8.32 -2.77 -3.68
N GLU A 83 8.87 -2.71 -2.47
CA GLU A 83 9.63 -3.80 -1.89
C GLU A 83 9.06 -4.21 -0.54
N SER A 84 9.06 -5.51 -0.33
CA SER A 84 8.71 -6.18 0.91
C SER A 84 9.89 -7.04 1.36
N VAL A 85 9.78 -7.65 2.54
CA VAL A 85 10.76 -8.66 2.98
C VAL A 85 10.76 -9.94 2.14
N LYS A 86 9.77 -10.10 1.23
CA LYS A 86 9.57 -11.34 0.44
C LYS A 86 9.81 -11.15 -1.06
N ALA A 87 9.57 -9.95 -1.57
CA ALA A 87 9.54 -9.65 -3.00
C ALA A 87 9.75 -8.16 -3.28
N THR A 88 10.31 -7.88 -4.46
CA THR A 88 10.37 -6.57 -5.09
C THR A 88 9.54 -6.62 -6.37
N SER A 89 8.70 -5.61 -6.61
CA SER A 89 7.90 -5.49 -7.83
C SER A 89 7.96 -4.07 -8.38
N ASP A 90 8.21 -3.95 -9.68
CA ASP A 90 8.05 -2.70 -10.40
C ASP A 90 6.56 -2.33 -10.47
N ILE A 91 6.28 -1.02 -10.53
CA ILE A 91 4.94 -0.47 -10.71
C ILE A 91 4.86 0.17 -12.09
N ASN A 92 3.95 -0.35 -12.91
CA ASN A 92 3.76 0.12 -14.28
C ASN A 92 2.67 1.19 -14.35
N SER A 93 2.89 2.23 -15.14
CA SER A 93 1.92 3.32 -15.25
C SER A 93 0.70 2.85 -16.06
N PRO A 94 -0.53 2.95 -15.53
CA PRO A 94 -1.74 2.57 -16.28
C PRO A 94 -2.08 3.59 -17.38
N VAL A 95 -1.47 4.78 -17.35
CA VAL A 95 -1.73 5.90 -18.26
C VAL A 95 -0.43 6.65 -18.60
N SER A 96 -0.39 7.34 -19.73
CA SER A 96 0.71 8.25 -20.06
C SER A 96 0.45 9.64 -19.52
N GLY A 97 1.49 10.34 -19.06
CA GLY A 97 1.33 11.69 -18.52
C GLY A 97 2.60 12.25 -17.88
N LYS A 98 2.41 13.26 -17.02
CA LYS A 98 3.46 13.89 -16.23
C LYS A 98 3.10 13.75 -14.75
N VAL A 99 4.06 13.36 -13.92
CA VAL A 99 3.89 13.29 -12.48
C VAL A 99 3.76 14.71 -11.94
N VAL A 100 2.63 15.01 -11.29
CA VAL A 100 2.35 16.34 -10.71
C VAL A 100 2.50 16.36 -9.19
N GLU A 101 2.39 15.20 -8.55
CA GLU A 101 2.44 15.03 -7.11
C GLU A 101 2.77 13.57 -6.80
N VAL A 102 3.44 13.33 -5.68
CA VAL A 102 3.75 11.99 -5.14
C VAL A 102 3.45 11.97 -3.64
N ASN A 103 3.10 10.80 -3.13
CA ASN A 103 2.82 10.60 -1.72
C ASN A 103 4.11 10.40 -0.91
N LYS A 104 4.73 11.53 -0.53
CA LYS A 104 5.99 11.54 0.23
C LYS A 104 5.89 10.86 1.60
N GLU A 105 4.69 10.63 2.14
CA GLU A 105 4.52 9.89 3.40
C GLU A 105 5.03 8.45 3.28
N LEU A 106 5.01 7.87 2.07
CA LEU A 106 5.46 6.50 1.82
C LEU A 106 6.96 6.31 2.07
N ASN A 107 7.77 7.37 1.98
CA ASN A 107 9.19 7.31 2.29
C ASN A 107 9.46 7.05 3.79
N ASN A 108 8.60 7.60 4.66
CA ASN A 108 8.72 7.45 6.11
C ASN A 108 7.87 6.31 6.64
N SER A 109 6.83 5.91 5.90
CA SER A 109 5.84 4.92 6.32
C SER A 109 5.40 4.07 5.14
N PRO A 110 6.30 3.22 4.61
CA PRO A 110 6.03 2.39 3.43
C PRO A 110 4.88 1.40 3.66
N GLY A 111 4.69 0.94 4.91
CA GLY A 111 3.57 0.07 5.29
C GLY A 111 2.18 0.72 5.12
N LEU A 112 2.08 2.03 4.86
CA LEU A 112 0.81 2.66 4.49
C LEU A 112 0.21 2.09 3.19
N VAL A 113 1.05 1.51 2.31
CA VAL A 113 0.60 0.76 1.14
C VAL A 113 -0.22 -0.46 1.56
N SER A 114 0.17 -1.16 2.64
CA SER A 114 -0.45 -2.40 3.12
C SER A 114 -1.61 -2.20 4.13
N LEU A 115 -1.72 -1.02 4.74
CA LEU A 115 -2.55 -0.83 5.94
C LEU A 115 -3.93 -0.21 5.70
N SER A 116 -4.18 0.45 4.57
CA SER A 116 -5.47 1.12 4.34
C SER A 116 -6.33 0.44 3.28
N ARG A 117 -7.60 0.17 3.65
CA ARG A 117 -8.69 -0.28 2.76
C ARG A 117 -9.01 0.71 1.62
N LEU A 118 -8.43 1.91 1.70
CA LEU A 118 -8.39 2.90 0.64
C LEU A 118 -6.97 2.88 0.11
N CYS A 119 -6.77 2.32 -1.08
CA CYS A 119 -5.49 2.36 -1.78
C CYS A 119 -4.98 3.79 -1.82
N ARG A 120 -3.79 4.05 -1.24
CA ARG A 120 -3.19 5.38 -1.30
C ARG A 120 -2.50 5.59 -2.64
N LYS A 121 -2.59 6.84 -3.08
CA LYS A 121 -1.85 7.44 -4.19
C LYS A 121 -0.34 7.16 -4.03
N PHE A 122 0.31 6.72 -5.11
CA PHE A 122 1.77 6.86 -5.26
C PHE A 122 2.12 8.31 -5.58
#